data_AF-A0A1I0QIS6-F1
#
_entry.id   AF-A0A1I0QIS6-F1
#
_cell.length_a   1.000
_cell.length_b   1.000
_cell.length_c   1.000
_cell.angle_alpha   90.00
_cell.angle_beta   90.00
_cell.angle_gamma   90.00
#
_symmetry.space_group_name_H-M   'P 1'
#
loop_
_entity.id
_entity.type
_entity.pdbx_description
1 polymer ?
#
loop_
_entity_poly.entity_id
_entity_poly.type
_entity_poly.pdbx_seq_one_letter_code
_entity_poly.pdbx_strand_id
1 'polypeptide(L)'
;MTADWRTNETDESDERADASSTDTANQRTVAASAVIVGSSASIEKRTDATAGDDQSSAASTAEAEVESNSSQLVLIPMTEYRPGLTLRVVERLPAPIAVQLLRLPNDETVPVLERPDEYTGYVARAEVEEDLVRSTTVVFTRESLESGACYTFEADAQVFSSPLHLFRATARRVEC
;
A
#
# COMPACT_ATOMS: atom_id res chain seq x y z
N MET A 1 -51.31 -51.87 -8.74
CA MET A 1 -49.84 -51.97 -8.78
C MET A 1 -49.34 -51.15 -7.61
N THR A 2 -48.75 -51.82 -6.63
CA THR A 2 -48.43 -51.24 -5.32
C THR A 2 -47.00 -51.66 -5.00
N ALA A 3 -46.10 -50.69 -4.80
CA ALA A 3 -44.71 -50.97 -4.48
C ALA A 3 -44.48 -50.75 -2.99
N ASP A 4 -44.16 -51.84 -2.30
CA ASP A 4 -43.80 -51.88 -0.89
C ASP A 4 -42.27 -51.74 -0.78
N TRP A 5 -41.77 -50.91 0.13
CA TRP A 5 -40.39 -51.03 0.62
C TRP A 5 -40.32 -50.62 2.09
N ARG A 6 -39.99 -51.60 2.95
CA ARG A 6 -39.87 -51.46 4.40
C ARG A 6 -38.40 -51.59 4.80
N THR A 7 -37.97 -50.68 5.68
CA THR A 7 -36.98 -50.84 6.77
C THR A 7 -35.75 -51.76 6.59
N ASN A 8 -34.56 -51.19 6.84
CA ASN A 8 -33.51 -51.90 7.55
C ASN A 8 -32.63 -50.92 8.34
N GLU A 9 -32.46 -51.19 9.63
CA GLU A 9 -31.44 -50.69 10.53
C GLU A 9 -30.13 -51.51 10.32
N THR A 10 -29.02 -51.40 11.03
CA THR A 10 -28.52 -50.53 12.11
C THR A 10 -27.01 -50.38 11.87
N ASP A 11 -26.36 -49.30 12.28
CA ASP A 11 -24.98 -49.44 12.78
C ASP A 11 -24.56 -48.32 13.75
N GLU A 12 -23.92 -48.73 14.83
CA GLU A 12 -23.25 -47.88 15.82
C GLU A 12 -21.73 -48.01 15.64
N SER A 13 -20.98 -46.90 15.65
CA SER A 13 -19.62 -46.74 16.22
C SER A 13 -19.20 -45.28 16.00
N ASP A 14 -19.01 -44.45 17.03
CA ASP A 14 -17.91 -44.44 18.02
C ASP A 14 -16.56 -44.07 17.38
N GLU A 15 -16.22 -42.78 17.41
CA GLU A 15 -14.83 -42.33 17.37
C GLU A 15 -14.65 -41.05 18.20
N ARG A 16 -13.77 -41.14 19.21
CA ARG A 16 -13.44 -40.05 20.14
C ARG A 16 -12.40 -39.13 19.51
N ALA A 17 -12.66 -37.82 19.51
CA ALA A 17 -11.64 -36.81 19.22
C ALA A 17 -11.22 -36.10 20.53
N ASP A 18 -10.13 -36.56 21.12
CA ASP A 18 -9.36 -35.79 22.10
C ASP A 18 -8.80 -34.52 21.42
N ALA A 19 -9.04 -33.35 22.02
CA ALA A 19 -8.45 -32.09 21.59
C ALA A 19 -7.81 -31.38 22.78
N SER A 20 -6.48 -31.50 22.85
CA SER A 20 -5.66 -31.04 23.97
C SER A 20 -5.61 -29.52 24.13
N SER A 21 -5.48 -29.07 25.39
CA SER A 21 -5.32 -27.67 25.77
C SER A 21 -4.05 -27.01 25.24
N THR A 22 -4.17 -25.78 24.72
CA THR A 22 -3.09 -24.77 24.76
C THR A 22 -3.65 -23.40 25.12
N ASP A 23 -4.11 -23.25 26.35
CA ASP A 23 -4.42 -21.93 26.93
C ASP A 23 -3.11 -21.17 27.21
N THR A 24 -2.75 -20.24 26.33
CA THR A 24 -1.56 -19.37 26.49
C THR A 24 -2.00 -17.94 26.75
N ALA A 25 -2.37 -17.69 28.01
CA ALA A 25 -2.77 -16.37 28.46
C ALA A 25 -1.57 -15.41 28.61
N ASN A 26 -1.58 -14.35 27.79
CA ASN A 26 -1.55 -12.96 28.24
C ASN A 26 -0.34 -12.44 29.08
N GLN A 27 0.52 -11.62 28.46
CA GLN A 27 0.76 -10.19 28.83
C GLN A 27 1.87 -9.57 27.92
N ARG A 28 1.69 -8.40 27.27
CA ARG A 28 1.82 -7.01 27.79
C ARG A 28 3.22 -6.73 28.37
N THR A 29 3.96 -5.64 28.06
CA THR A 29 3.57 -4.27 27.61
C THR A 29 4.80 -3.51 27.03
N VAL A 30 4.56 -2.45 26.22
CA VAL A 30 5.41 -1.30 25.83
C VAL A 30 6.96 -1.38 25.81
N ALA A 31 7.53 -0.93 24.68
CA ALA A 31 8.55 0.12 24.68
C ALA A 31 8.48 0.93 23.37
N ALA A 32 8.15 2.23 23.46
CA ALA A 32 8.32 3.16 22.35
C ALA A 32 9.69 3.83 22.48
N SER A 33 10.49 3.81 21.41
CA SER A 33 11.79 4.49 21.36
C SER A 33 11.99 5.13 19.98
N ALA A 34 11.34 6.28 19.77
CA ALA A 34 11.72 7.19 18.70
C ALA A 34 12.93 8.00 19.19
N VAL A 35 14.06 7.90 18.48
CA VAL A 35 15.23 8.77 18.70
C VAL A 35 15.48 9.51 17.38
N ILE A 36 15.26 10.82 17.43
CA ILE A 36 15.42 11.74 16.29
C ILE A 36 16.87 12.23 16.28
N VAL A 37 17.62 11.93 15.22
CA VAL A 37 18.93 12.52 14.91
C VAL A 37 19.03 12.63 13.39
N GLY A 38 19.29 13.78 12.77
CA GLY A 38 19.34 15.14 13.31
C GLY A 38 19.63 16.12 12.19
N SER A 39 18.78 17.14 11.99
CA SER A 39 18.98 18.15 10.96
C SER A 39 20.08 19.14 11.35
N SER A 40 21.32 18.89 10.92
CA SER A 40 22.42 19.84 11.03
C SER A 40 22.52 20.71 9.79
N ALA A 41 21.71 21.78 9.74
CA ALA A 41 21.97 22.92 8.88
C ALA A 41 22.63 24.04 9.70
N SER A 42 23.39 24.92 9.02
CA SER A 42 24.02 26.15 9.57
C SER A 42 25.32 25.92 10.39
N ILE A 43 26.39 26.72 10.25
CA ILE A 43 26.75 27.74 9.23
C ILE A 43 28.25 28.11 9.34
N GLU A 44 28.77 28.83 8.33
CA GLU A 44 30.04 29.60 8.30
C GLU A 44 31.39 28.90 8.56
N LYS A 45 32.00 28.51 7.45
CA LYS A 45 33.46 28.36 7.29
C LYS A 45 34.15 29.72 7.50
N ARG A 46 34.75 29.94 8.67
CA ARG A 46 35.56 31.14 8.97
C ARG A 46 36.73 31.25 7.99
N THR A 47 36.76 32.31 7.19
CA THR A 47 37.87 32.64 6.28
C THR A 47 39.06 33.17 7.07
N ASP A 48 40.18 32.43 7.06
CA ASP A 48 41.49 32.96 7.39
C ASP A 48 42.28 33.14 6.09
N ALA A 49 42.99 34.27 5.97
CA ALA A 49 43.56 34.70 4.69
C ALA A 49 44.99 34.16 4.52
N THR A 50 45.25 33.43 3.45
CA THR A 50 46.60 33.16 2.95
C THR A 50 46.56 33.12 1.42
N ALA A 51 47.47 33.87 0.79
CA ALA A 51 47.55 34.01 -0.66
C ALA A 51 48.30 32.85 -1.32
N GLY A 52 47.96 32.54 -2.58
CA GLY A 52 48.73 31.59 -3.40
C GLY A 52 47.92 30.91 -4.51
N ASP A 53 48.15 31.36 -5.74
CA ASP A 53 48.22 30.55 -6.97
C ASP A 53 46.98 29.77 -7.48
N ASP A 54 46.35 30.37 -8.48
CA ASP A 54 46.19 29.81 -9.83
C ASP A 54 45.99 28.29 -10.00
N GLN A 55 44.73 27.88 -10.21
CA GLN A 55 44.42 27.04 -11.37
C GLN A 55 42.93 27.06 -11.73
N SER A 56 42.66 27.25 -13.02
CA SER A 56 41.36 27.03 -13.63
C SER A 56 41.00 25.55 -13.62
N SER A 57 39.84 25.21 -13.07
CA SER A 57 39.13 23.98 -13.44
C SER A 57 37.63 24.17 -13.26
N ALA A 58 36.90 23.65 -14.25
CA ALA A 58 35.48 23.83 -14.50
C ALA A 58 34.62 23.98 -13.23
N ALA A 59 33.85 25.07 -13.19
CA ALA A 59 32.62 25.10 -12.44
C ALA A 59 31.62 24.14 -13.12
N SER A 60 31.77 22.85 -12.84
CA SER A 60 30.65 21.93 -12.93
C SER A 60 29.65 22.41 -11.89
N THR A 61 28.69 23.23 -12.33
CA THR A 61 27.45 23.43 -11.61
C THR A 61 26.84 22.04 -11.50
N ALA A 62 27.07 21.38 -10.36
CA ALA A 62 26.27 20.27 -9.94
C ALA A 62 24.90 20.85 -9.62
N GLU A 63 24.09 20.97 -10.68
CA GLU A 63 22.64 20.99 -10.54
C GLU A 63 22.32 19.67 -9.85
N ALA A 64 22.25 19.73 -8.52
CA ALA A 64 21.65 18.67 -7.74
C ALA A 64 20.19 18.70 -8.13
N GLU A 65 19.86 17.93 -9.17
CA GLU A 65 18.50 17.58 -9.53
C GLU A 65 17.89 17.04 -8.25
N VAL A 66 17.03 17.85 -7.62
CA VAL A 66 16.20 17.42 -6.51
C VAL A 66 15.13 16.56 -7.15
N GLU A 67 15.53 15.35 -7.53
CA GLU A 67 14.72 14.28 -8.03
C GLU A 67 13.66 14.04 -6.95
N SER A 68 12.53 14.71 -7.14
CA SER A 68 11.49 14.83 -6.13
C SER A 68 10.73 13.52 -6.13
N ASN A 69 11.36 12.50 -5.54
CA ASN A 69 10.84 11.16 -5.30
C ASN A 69 9.65 11.28 -4.36
N SER A 70 8.53 11.71 -4.94
CA SER A 70 7.24 11.87 -4.28
C SER A 70 6.65 10.48 -4.07
N SER A 71 7.08 9.86 -2.98
CA SER A 71 6.38 8.74 -2.39
C SER A 71 4.96 9.17 -1.99
N GLN A 72 3.97 8.39 -2.35
CA GLN A 72 2.54 8.63 -2.15
C GLN A 72 1.95 7.49 -1.34
N LEU A 73 1.11 7.81 -0.35
CA LEU A 73 0.42 6.80 0.44
C LEU A 73 -0.88 6.39 -0.28
N VAL A 74 -0.98 5.10 -0.61
CA VAL A 74 -2.09 4.56 -1.41
C VAL A 74 -2.80 3.42 -0.69
N LEU A 75 -4.07 3.22 -1.03
CA LEU A 75 -4.85 2.02 -0.75
C LEU A 75 -5.03 1.21 -2.02
N ILE A 76 -4.84 -0.10 -1.94
CA ILE A 76 -4.91 -1.03 -3.06
C ILE A 76 -5.59 -2.35 -2.63
N PRO A 77 -6.40 -3.00 -3.49
CA PRO A 77 -6.89 -4.35 -3.25
C PRO A 77 -5.77 -5.35 -2.91
N MET A 78 -5.97 -6.13 -1.85
CA MET A 78 -5.00 -7.10 -1.33
C MET A 78 -4.57 -8.14 -2.38
N THR A 79 -5.44 -8.47 -3.33
CA THR A 79 -5.16 -9.42 -4.42
C THR A 79 -4.14 -8.87 -5.43
N GLU A 80 -4.18 -7.55 -5.68
CA GLU A 80 -3.41 -6.86 -6.73
C GLU A 80 -2.05 -6.35 -6.23
N TYR A 81 -1.90 -6.11 -4.93
CA TYR A 81 -0.62 -5.65 -4.38
C TYR A 81 0.50 -6.69 -4.59
N ARG A 82 1.62 -6.22 -5.13
CA ARG A 82 2.91 -6.92 -5.15
C ARG A 82 4.02 -5.87 -4.97
N PRO A 83 4.98 -6.07 -4.05
CA PRO A 83 6.16 -5.21 -3.95
C PRO A 83 6.91 -5.16 -5.29
N GLY A 84 7.39 -3.98 -5.68
CA GLY A 84 8.11 -3.78 -6.95
C GLY A 84 7.25 -3.80 -8.21
N LEU A 85 5.93 -4.00 -8.11
CA LEU A 85 5.02 -3.86 -9.25
C LEU A 85 4.86 -2.38 -9.59
N THR A 86 5.04 -2.05 -10.87
CA THR A 86 4.73 -0.74 -11.42
C THR A 86 3.31 -0.72 -11.97
N LEU A 87 2.55 0.31 -11.60
CA LEU A 87 1.26 0.62 -12.19
C LEU A 87 1.32 1.92 -12.97
N ARG A 88 0.69 1.96 -14.14
CA ARG A 88 0.41 3.19 -14.87
C ARG A 88 -1.00 3.70 -14.55
N VAL A 89 -1.11 4.97 -14.13
CA VAL A 89 -2.41 5.60 -13.87
C VAL A 89 -3.08 5.91 -15.21
N VAL A 90 -4.29 5.38 -15.43
CA VAL A 90 -5.03 5.58 -16.68
C VAL A 90 -5.97 6.77 -16.55
N GLU A 91 -6.82 6.78 -15.51
CA GLU A 91 -7.88 7.77 -15.36
C GLU A 91 -8.28 7.94 -13.89
N ARG A 92 -8.77 9.13 -13.53
CA ARG A 92 -9.37 9.41 -12.22
C ARG A 92 -10.82 8.92 -12.19
N LEU A 93 -11.20 8.15 -11.16
CA LEU A 93 -12.60 7.77 -10.94
C LEU A 93 -13.44 8.97 -10.51
N PRO A 94 -14.71 9.09 -10.98
CA PRO A 94 -15.68 10.01 -10.42
C PRO A 94 -15.83 9.81 -8.89
N ALA A 95 -15.83 10.91 -8.13
CA ALA A 95 -15.85 10.86 -6.67
C ALA A 95 -16.99 9.99 -6.07
N PRO A 96 -18.23 9.99 -6.60
CA PRO A 96 -19.28 9.10 -6.08
C PRO A 96 -18.94 7.61 -6.21
N ILE A 97 -18.22 7.22 -7.26
CA ILE A 97 -17.78 5.83 -7.48
C ILE A 97 -16.66 5.48 -6.50
N ALA A 98 -15.68 6.37 -6.31
CA ALA A 98 -14.61 6.17 -5.33
C ALA A 98 -15.17 6.00 -3.90
N VAL A 99 -16.13 6.85 -3.50
CA VAL A 99 -16.82 6.75 -2.20
C VAL A 99 -17.60 5.43 -2.07
N GLN A 100 -18.31 5.00 -3.12
CA GLN A 100 -19.07 3.75 -3.08
C GLN A 100 -18.17 2.52 -2.92
N LEU A 101 -17.00 2.51 -3.54
CA LEU A 101 -16.01 1.42 -3.43
C LEU A 101 -15.31 1.36 -2.07
N LEU A 102 -15.35 2.45 -1.29
CA LEU A 102 -14.78 2.54 0.06
C LEU A 102 -15.82 2.34 1.18
N ARG A 103 -17.02 1.91 0.85
CA ARG A 103 -18.10 1.52 1.78
C ARG A 103 -18.34 0.03 1.75
N LEU A 104 -18.91 -0.50 2.83
CA LEU A 104 -19.38 -1.88 2.85
C LEU A 104 -20.65 -2.05 1.99
N PRO A 105 -20.95 -3.25 1.46
CA PRO A 105 -22.13 -3.48 0.60
C PRO A 105 -23.50 -3.24 1.26
N ASN A 106 -23.53 -3.09 2.59
CA ASN A 106 -24.69 -2.75 3.40
C ASN A 106 -24.75 -1.24 3.77
N ASP A 107 -23.98 -0.39 3.09
CA ASP A 107 -23.79 1.04 3.35
C ASP A 107 -23.21 1.38 4.73
N GLU A 108 -22.73 0.40 5.50
CA GLU A 108 -22.00 0.64 6.74
C GLU A 108 -20.61 1.25 6.45
N THR A 109 -20.22 2.22 7.28
CA THR A 109 -18.88 2.79 7.28
C THR A 109 -17.89 1.83 7.94
N VAL A 110 -16.78 1.55 7.28
CA VAL A 110 -15.68 0.83 7.94
C VAL A 110 -15.05 1.77 8.97
N PRO A 111 -14.78 1.34 10.23
CA PRO A 111 -14.23 2.22 11.27
C PRO A 111 -12.90 2.90 10.93
N VAL A 112 -12.12 2.36 9.99
CA VAL A 112 -10.84 2.95 9.51
C VAL A 112 -11.04 3.99 8.39
N LEU A 113 -12.25 4.07 7.82
CA LEU A 113 -12.66 4.93 6.71
C LEU A 113 -13.88 5.78 7.13
N GLU A 114 -13.71 6.59 8.17
CA GLU A 114 -14.75 7.53 8.63
C GLU A 114 -15.13 8.56 7.56
N ARG A 115 -14.18 8.91 6.67
CA ARG A 115 -14.33 9.92 5.60
C ARG A 115 -13.83 9.37 4.25
N PRO A 116 -14.64 8.53 3.57
CA PRO A 116 -14.28 7.94 2.27
C PRO A 116 -14.20 8.99 1.14
N ASP A 117 -14.83 10.15 1.32
CA ASP A 117 -14.83 11.30 0.41
C ASP A 117 -13.49 12.04 0.33
N GLU A 118 -12.60 11.85 1.31
CA GLU A 118 -11.23 12.38 1.26
C GLU A 118 -10.33 11.61 0.28
N TYR A 119 -10.76 10.44 -0.18
CA TYR A 119 -9.99 9.60 -1.07
C TYR A 119 -10.40 9.80 -2.53
N THR A 120 -9.43 10.16 -3.36
CA THR A 120 -9.58 10.05 -4.81
C THR A 120 -9.26 8.63 -5.25
N GLY A 121 -10.18 8.02 -5.99
CA GLY A 121 -9.95 6.76 -6.70
C GLY A 121 -9.36 6.99 -8.10
N TYR A 122 -8.54 6.05 -8.55
CA TYR A 122 -7.92 5.99 -9.87
C TYR A 122 -8.05 4.59 -10.45
N VAL A 123 -8.23 4.50 -11.77
CA VAL A 123 -8.03 3.27 -12.52
C VAL A 123 -6.57 3.22 -12.94
N ALA A 124 -5.90 2.12 -12.64
CA ALA A 124 -4.49 1.91 -12.98
C ALA A 124 -4.28 0.53 -13.63
N ARG A 125 -3.28 0.42 -14.50
CA ARG A 125 -2.89 -0.83 -15.17
C ARG A 125 -1.59 -1.33 -14.58
N ALA A 126 -1.57 -2.61 -14.23
CA ALA A 126 -0.34 -3.32 -13.88
C ALA A 126 0.33 -3.79 -15.17
N GLU A 127 1.56 -3.36 -15.39
CA GLU A 127 2.38 -3.73 -16.54
C GLU A 127 3.51 -4.66 -16.06
N VAL A 128 3.89 -5.64 -16.90
CA VAL A 128 4.94 -6.65 -16.57
C VAL A 128 6.16 -6.50 -17.46
N GLU A 129 5.94 -6.11 -18.72
CA GLU A 129 6.92 -5.68 -19.72
C GLU A 129 6.29 -4.47 -20.45
N GLU A 130 7.06 -3.73 -21.26
CA GLU A 130 6.52 -2.63 -22.08
C GLU A 130 5.28 -3.11 -22.87
N ASP A 131 4.17 -2.36 -22.75
CA ASP A 131 2.84 -2.63 -23.30
C ASP A 131 2.13 -3.95 -22.86
N LEU A 132 2.75 -4.83 -22.06
CA LEU A 132 2.11 -6.06 -21.58
C LEU A 132 1.31 -5.82 -20.28
N VAL A 133 0.04 -5.45 -20.44
CA VAL A 133 -0.93 -5.28 -19.35
C VAL A 133 -1.27 -6.64 -18.71
N ARG A 134 -0.97 -6.78 -17.42
CA ARG A 134 -1.28 -7.94 -16.58
C ARG A 134 -2.67 -7.87 -15.95
N SER A 135 -3.01 -6.72 -15.36
CA SER A 135 -4.31 -6.49 -14.73
C SER A 135 -4.69 -5.01 -14.77
N THR A 136 -5.97 -4.73 -14.57
CA THR A 136 -6.47 -3.38 -14.29
C THR A 136 -7.02 -3.38 -12.87
N THR A 137 -6.57 -2.43 -12.06
CA THR A 137 -6.91 -2.31 -10.64
C THR A 137 -7.41 -0.90 -10.31
N VAL A 138 -7.98 -0.76 -9.11
CA VAL A 138 -8.31 0.54 -8.53
C VAL A 138 -7.32 0.87 -7.41
N VAL A 139 -6.88 2.12 -7.39
CA VAL A 139 -6.00 2.67 -6.35
C VAL A 139 -6.67 3.89 -5.76
N PHE A 140 -6.64 4.03 -4.43
CA PHE A 140 -7.21 5.18 -3.74
C PHE A 140 -6.12 5.92 -2.97
N THR A 141 -6.15 7.25 -2.95
CA THR A 141 -5.26 8.04 -2.10
C THR A 141 -5.92 9.37 -1.70
N ARG A 142 -5.46 9.94 -0.60
CA ARG A 142 -5.80 11.32 -0.18
C ARG A 142 -4.97 12.37 -0.92
N GLU A 143 -3.85 11.94 -1.52
CA GLU A 143 -2.97 12.76 -2.33
C GLU A 143 -3.41 12.71 -3.81
N SER A 144 -2.71 13.40 -4.70
CA SER A 144 -3.03 13.40 -6.13
C SER A 144 -2.03 12.56 -6.92
N LEU A 145 -2.51 11.48 -7.54
CA LEU A 145 -1.74 10.78 -8.58
C LEU A 145 -1.93 11.48 -9.94
N GLU A 146 -0.85 11.57 -10.71
CA GLU A 146 -0.83 12.14 -12.04
C GLU A 146 -1.32 11.10 -13.07
N SER A 147 -2.27 11.47 -13.93
CA SER A 147 -2.77 10.57 -14.97
C SER A 147 -1.75 10.43 -16.10
N GLY A 148 -1.50 9.20 -16.54
CA GLY A 148 -0.46 8.85 -17.51
C GLY A 148 0.88 8.46 -16.88
N ALA A 149 1.15 8.86 -15.63
CA ALA A 149 2.40 8.58 -14.91
C ALA A 149 2.43 7.15 -14.32
N CYS A 150 3.64 6.66 -14.08
CA CYS A 150 3.89 5.35 -13.49
C CYS A 150 4.31 5.45 -12.02
N TYR A 151 3.88 4.46 -11.23
CA TYR A 151 4.17 4.37 -9.80
C TYR A 151 4.54 2.93 -9.42
N THR A 152 5.68 2.74 -8.74
CA THR A 152 6.12 1.43 -8.24
C THR A 152 5.79 1.29 -6.76
N PHE A 153 5.21 0.15 -6.37
CA PHE A 153 4.96 -0.15 -4.95
C PHE A 153 6.22 -0.53 -4.19
N GLU A 154 6.37 0.05 -3.00
CA GLU A 154 7.41 -0.33 -2.05
C GLU A 154 7.04 -1.62 -1.30
N ALA A 155 7.96 -2.16 -0.50
CA ALA A 155 7.77 -3.42 0.22
C ALA A 155 7.24 -3.21 1.66
N ASP A 156 6.33 -2.26 1.85
CA ASP A 156 5.94 -1.71 3.16
C ASP A 156 4.46 -1.91 3.54
N ALA A 157 3.68 -2.60 2.69
CA ALA A 157 2.24 -2.70 2.84
C ALA A 157 1.76 -3.27 4.18
N GLN A 158 0.69 -2.68 4.69
CA GLN A 158 0.01 -3.05 5.93
C GLN A 158 -1.48 -3.26 5.66
N VAL A 159 -2.11 -4.18 6.39
CA VAL A 159 -3.58 -4.33 6.39
C VAL A 159 -4.22 -3.00 6.78
N PHE A 160 -5.02 -2.43 5.88
CA PHE A 160 -5.77 -1.21 6.15
C PHE A 160 -7.21 -1.53 6.51
N SER A 161 -7.88 -2.34 5.68
CA SER A 161 -9.24 -2.82 5.93
C SER A 161 -9.37 -4.25 5.45
N SER A 162 -9.48 -5.21 6.38
CA SER A 162 -9.84 -6.59 6.01
C SER A 162 -11.25 -6.68 5.40
N PRO A 163 -12.29 -5.99 5.91
CA PRO A 163 -13.64 -6.05 5.32
C PRO A 163 -13.74 -5.58 3.86
N LEU A 164 -12.89 -4.63 3.44
CA LEU A 164 -12.80 -4.17 2.04
C LEU A 164 -11.67 -4.83 1.25
N HIS A 165 -10.92 -5.75 1.87
CA HIS A 165 -9.69 -6.34 1.33
C HIS A 165 -8.70 -5.27 0.79
N LEU A 166 -8.41 -4.23 1.57
CA LEU A 166 -7.46 -3.17 1.23
C LEU A 166 -6.18 -3.24 2.05
N PHE A 167 -5.04 -3.18 1.37
CA PHE A 167 -3.77 -2.78 1.96
C PHE A 167 -3.58 -1.27 1.85
N ARG A 168 -2.79 -0.71 2.77
CA ARG A 168 -2.13 0.60 2.66
C ARG A 168 -0.65 0.37 2.38
N ALA A 169 -0.11 1.00 1.35
CA ALA A 169 1.28 0.89 0.95
C ALA A 169 1.84 2.24 0.50
N THR A 170 3.16 2.34 0.39
CA THR A 170 3.83 3.46 -0.29
C THR A 170 4.02 3.14 -1.77
N ALA A 171 3.77 4.12 -2.62
CA ALA A 171 4.00 4.06 -4.06
C ALA A 171 4.86 5.27 -4.47
N ARG A 172 6.03 5.04 -5.07
CA ARG A 172 6.88 6.13 -5.59
C ARG A 172 6.63 6.33 -7.07
N ARG A 173 6.64 7.57 -7.55
CA ARG A 173 6.65 7.87 -8.99
C ARG A 173 7.91 7.27 -9.63
N VAL A 174 7.78 6.74 -10.83
CA VAL A 174 8.90 6.31 -11.69
C VAL A 174 8.64 6.75 -13.12
N GLU A 175 9.70 6.86 -13.91
CA GLU A 175 9.58 7.03 -15.35
C GLU A 175 9.14 5.73 -16.03
N CYS A 176 8.39 5.88 -17.12
CA CYS A 176 8.01 4.86 -18.09
C CYS A 176 7.97 5.52 -19.48
#